data_AF-A0A6N8ISZ3-F1
#
_entry.id   AF-A0A6N8ISZ3-F1
#
_cell.length_a   1.000
_cell.length_b   1.000
_cell.length_c   1.000
_cell.angle_alpha   90.00
_cell.angle_beta   90.00
_cell.angle_gamma   90.00
#
_symmetry.space_group_name_H-M   'P 1'
#
loop_
_entity.id
_entity.type
_entity.pdbx_description
1 polymer ?
#
loop_
_entity_poly.entity_id
_entity_poly.type
_entity_poly.pdbx_seq_one_letter_code
_entity_poly.pdbx_strand_id
1 'polypeptide(L)'
;MTSTLWKAAGLVLLAAAAGLWVGVRGPGAGPAPAAAATPYGPDYFPNVALTTQDGKTVRFYDDLLKGKAVAINLFYTSCQDVCPLETANLVQVQKLLGERMGKDIFFYSIAIDPWDTPKENKAYAQKFGVGPGWLFLSGKEADIQLLARKLGLSRASDAVSKDGHSASLMVGDVANGMWMRNSATDNPLFLSTTIGNFLGWKSAKPDASYAEARPLNIGKGEFLFQSRCSACHTIGGGDRVGPDLLGVTERRDHAWLARFVLEPEKVLAEGDPIATDLFRKYKQVRMPNVELGSDDVVAVLSYIQARSRSPEAGTGKDAVAGNAAARGR
;
A
#
# COMPACT_ATOMS: atom_id res chain seq x y z
N MET A 1 -65.16 14.62 -69.67
CA MET A 1 -65.30 13.86 -70.93
C MET A 1 -64.04 13.05 -71.16
N THR A 2 -64.14 11.72 -71.02
CA THR A 2 -63.55 10.67 -71.90
C THR A 2 -62.04 10.78 -72.23
N SER A 3 -61.17 9.78 -72.03
CA SER A 3 -61.30 8.39 -72.46
C SER A 3 -60.01 7.59 -72.11
N THR A 4 -60.17 6.38 -71.56
CA THR A 4 -59.53 5.09 -71.91
C THR A 4 -58.06 4.93 -72.41
N LEU A 5 -57.35 3.98 -71.74
CA LEU A 5 -56.58 2.80 -72.26
C LEU A 5 -55.32 3.09 -73.15
N TRP A 6 -54.17 2.38 -73.15
CA TRP A 6 -53.80 1.00 -72.82
C TRP A 6 -52.25 0.81 -72.80
N LYS A 7 -51.79 -0.16 -71.99
CA LYS A 7 -50.70 -1.15 -72.20
C LYS A 7 -49.24 -0.72 -72.48
N ALA A 8 -48.33 -1.18 -71.60
CA ALA A 8 -47.33 -2.19 -71.96
C ALA A 8 -46.79 -2.90 -70.71
N ALA A 9 -46.90 -4.23 -70.70
CA ALA A 9 -46.36 -5.11 -69.69
C ALA A 9 -44.90 -5.45 -70.01
N GLY A 10 -44.01 -5.28 -69.04
CA GLY A 10 -42.63 -5.78 -69.07
C GLY A 10 -42.40 -6.62 -67.83
N LEU A 11 -42.38 -7.94 -68.00
CA LEU A 11 -42.14 -8.93 -66.96
C LEU A 11 -40.64 -8.93 -66.61
N VAL A 12 -40.25 -8.42 -65.43
CA VAL A 12 -38.90 -8.61 -64.89
C VAL A 12 -38.96 -9.74 -63.87
N LEU A 13 -38.33 -10.86 -64.20
CA LEU A 13 -38.04 -11.96 -63.29
C LEU A 13 -36.92 -11.54 -62.33
N LEU A 14 -37.27 -11.20 -61.09
CA LEU A 14 -36.35 -11.11 -59.97
C LEU A 14 -36.57 -12.31 -59.05
N ALA A 15 -35.60 -13.23 -59.04
CA ALA A 15 -35.58 -14.37 -58.14
C ALA A 15 -35.43 -13.87 -56.69
N ALA A 16 -36.46 -14.07 -55.87
CA ALA A 16 -36.41 -13.83 -54.44
C ALA A 16 -35.71 -15.02 -53.75
N ALA A 17 -34.47 -14.82 -53.32
CA ALA A 17 -33.83 -15.71 -52.36
C ALA A 17 -34.44 -15.45 -50.98
N ALA A 18 -35.34 -16.33 -50.55
CA ALA A 18 -35.85 -16.34 -49.18
C ALA A 18 -34.76 -16.83 -48.22
N GLY A 19 -34.02 -15.89 -47.62
CA GLY A 19 -33.15 -16.17 -46.49
C GLY A 19 -33.99 -16.41 -45.23
N LEU A 20 -34.02 -17.66 -44.74
CA LEU A 20 -34.52 -18.00 -43.42
C LEU A 20 -33.70 -17.23 -42.35
N TRP A 21 -34.29 -16.20 -41.76
CA TRP A 21 -33.79 -15.65 -40.50
C TRP A 21 -34.23 -16.57 -39.36
N VAL A 22 -33.37 -17.50 -38.97
CA VAL A 22 -33.49 -18.19 -37.69
C VAL A 22 -33.09 -17.20 -36.61
N GLY A 23 -34.08 -16.57 -35.97
CA GLY A 23 -33.88 -15.79 -34.76
C GLY A 23 -33.43 -16.71 -33.63
N VAL A 24 -32.13 -16.81 -33.39
CA VAL A 24 -31.59 -17.39 -32.15
C VAL A 24 -31.96 -16.43 -31.02
N ARG A 25 -33.06 -16.76 -30.33
CA ARG A 25 -33.42 -16.15 -29.05
C ARG A 25 -32.33 -16.58 -28.06
N GLY A 26 -31.34 -15.72 -27.83
CA GLY A 26 -30.31 -15.94 -26.82
C GLY A 26 -30.97 -16.20 -25.47
N PRO A 27 -30.38 -17.07 -24.62
CA PRO A 27 -30.94 -17.33 -23.30
C PRO A 27 -31.07 -15.99 -22.57
N GLY A 28 -32.30 -15.68 -22.17
CA GLY A 28 -32.59 -14.46 -21.41
C GLY A 28 -31.68 -14.41 -20.20
N ALA A 29 -31.03 -13.27 -19.99
CA ALA A 29 -30.32 -12.99 -18.76
C ALA A 29 -31.32 -13.11 -17.61
N GLY A 30 -31.31 -14.27 -16.95
CA GLY A 30 -32.00 -14.43 -15.68
C GLY A 30 -31.48 -13.39 -14.69
N PRO A 31 -32.25 -13.04 -13.65
CA PRO A 31 -31.78 -12.15 -12.60
C PRO A 31 -30.42 -12.66 -12.10
N ALA A 32 -29.44 -11.75 -12.03
CA ALA A 32 -28.13 -12.07 -11.47
C ALA A 32 -28.35 -12.78 -10.12
N PRO A 33 -27.68 -13.92 -9.86
CA PRO A 33 -27.83 -14.59 -8.58
C PRO A 33 -27.54 -13.58 -7.48
N ALA A 34 -28.45 -13.48 -6.51
CA ALA A 34 -28.24 -12.68 -5.31
C ALA A 34 -26.84 -13.03 -4.76
N ALA A 35 -26.01 -12.02 -4.53
CA ALA A 35 -24.66 -12.21 -4.04
C ALA A 35 -24.70 -13.22 -2.89
N ALA A 36 -24.08 -14.38 -3.09
CA ALA A 36 -24.04 -15.41 -2.07
C ALA A 36 -23.50 -14.78 -0.79
N ALA A 37 -24.16 -15.02 0.35
CA ALA A 37 -23.72 -14.48 1.63
C ALA A 37 -22.24 -14.85 1.84
N THR A 38 -21.39 -13.84 1.92
CA THR A 38 -19.96 -14.03 2.13
C THR A 38 -19.74 -14.79 3.44
N PRO A 39 -18.81 -15.76 3.50
CA PRO A 39 -18.46 -16.42 4.76
C PRO A 39 -17.82 -15.46 5.78
N TYR A 40 -17.45 -14.25 5.36
CA TYR A 40 -16.77 -13.23 6.15
C TYR A 40 -17.73 -12.16 6.68
N GLY A 41 -18.82 -12.61 7.33
CA GLY A 41 -19.86 -11.76 7.92
C GLY A 41 -19.75 -11.57 9.44
N PRO A 42 -20.85 -11.13 10.11
CA PRO A 42 -20.86 -10.89 11.56
C PRO A 42 -20.63 -12.16 12.38
N ASP A 43 -20.92 -13.33 11.82
CA ASP A 43 -20.69 -14.62 12.48
C ASP A 43 -19.21 -15.04 12.45
N TYR A 44 -18.42 -14.48 11.52
CA TYR A 44 -17.00 -14.81 11.37
C TYR A 44 -16.11 -13.88 12.21
N PHE A 45 -16.28 -12.56 12.03
CA PHE A 45 -15.47 -11.55 12.70
C PHE A 45 -16.10 -11.13 14.03
N PRO A 46 -15.32 -11.14 15.12
CA PRO A 46 -15.85 -10.79 16.43
C PRO A 46 -16.17 -9.29 16.50
N ASN A 47 -17.32 -8.94 17.06
CA ASN A 47 -17.76 -7.54 17.15
C ASN A 47 -17.36 -6.87 18.47
N VAL A 48 -16.09 -7.04 18.84
CA VAL A 48 -15.50 -6.52 20.08
C VAL A 48 -15.46 -4.99 20.07
N ALA A 49 -15.46 -4.40 21.27
CA ALA A 49 -15.31 -2.95 21.42
C ALA A 49 -13.82 -2.59 21.42
N LEU A 50 -13.47 -1.62 20.58
CA LEU A 50 -12.14 -1.02 20.49
C LEU A 50 -12.23 0.48 20.77
N THR A 51 -11.10 1.09 21.10
CA THR A 51 -10.98 2.53 21.31
C THR A 51 -10.04 3.11 20.27
N THR A 52 -10.50 4.13 19.55
CA THR A 52 -9.68 4.88 18.59
C THR A 52 -8.66 5.76 19.29
N GLN A 53 -7.66 6.26 18.57
CA GLN A 53 -6.66 7.20 19.07
C GLN A 53 -7.26 8.53 19.59
N ASP A 54 -8.50 8.84 19.19
CA ASP A 54 -9.24 10.02 19.64
C ASP A 54 -10.17 9.72 20.84
N GLY A 55 -10.07 8.53 21.43
CA GLY A 55 -10.85 8.14 22.61
C GLY A 55 -12.29 7.69 22.32
N LYS A 56 -12.68 7.60 21.05
CA LYS A 56 -14.01 7.10 20.66
C LYS A 56 -14.04 5.58 20.69
N THR A 57 -15.05 5.02 21.36
CA THR A 57 -15.38 3.58 21.30
C THR A 57 -16.04 3.23 19.97
N VAL A 58 -15.58 2.15 19.34
CA VAL A 58 -16.08 1.60 18.08
C VAL A 58 -16.22 0.08 18.17
N ARG A 59 -17.12 -0.49 17.37
CA ARG A 59 -17.35 -1.93 17.22
C ARG A 59 -16.61 -2.46 16.01
N PHE A 60 -15.78 -3.48 16.20
CA PHE A 60 -14.87 -3.95 15.14
C PHE A 60 -15.62 -4.32 13.86
N TYR A 61 -16.69 -5.10 13.93
CA TYR A 61 -17.42 -5.48 12.72
C TYR A 61 -18.32 -4.34 12.23
N ASP A 62 -19.22 -3.85 13.09
CA ASP A 62 -20.28 -2.92 12.66
C ASP A 62 -19.75 -1.56 12.20
N ASP A 63 -18.77 -1.00 12.90
CA ASP A 63 -18.26 0.34 12.60
C ASP A 63 -17.07 0.31 11.63
N LEU A 64 -16.21 -0.71 11.72
CA LEU A 64 -14.93 -0.73 11.00
C LEU A 64 -14.92 -1.59 9.74
N LEU A 65 -15.68 -2.70 9.71
CA LEU A 65 -15.65 -3.65 8.60
C LEU A 65 -16.87 -3.58 7.68
N LYS A 66 -18.07 -3.50 8.25
CA LYS A 66 -19.32 -3.68 7.52
C LYS A 66 -19.44 -2.71 6.35
N GLY A 67 -19.47 -3.26 5.13
CA GLY A 67 -19.61 -2.49 3.89
C GLY A 67 -18.38 -1.64 3.51
N LYS A 68 -17.20 -1.93 4.06
CA LYS A 68 -15.96 -1.18 3.82
C LYS A 68 -14.90 -2.05 3.18
N ALA A 69 -14.06 -1.43 2.36
CA ALA A 69 -12.73 -1.97 2.08
C ALA A 69 -11.75 -1.45 3.14
N VAL A 70 -10.90 -2.34 3.66
CA VAL A 70 -10.06 -2.07 4.83
C VAL A 70 -8.66 -2.62 4.61
N ALA A 71 -7.65 -1.96 5.18
CA ALA A 71 -6.32 -2.51 5.34
C ALA A 71 -5.95 -2.51 6.83
N ILE A 72 -5.57 -3.67 7.36
CA ILE A 72 -5.39 -3.90 8.79
C ILE A 72 -4.00 -4.48 9.05
N ASN A 73 -3.27 -3.86 9.96
CA ASN A 73 -2.03 -4.41 10.51
C ASN A 73 -2.05 -4.39 12.03
N LEU A 74 -1.16 -5.18 12.64
CA LEU A 74 -0.89 -5.18 14.06
C LEU A 74 0.39 -4.38 14.32
N PHE A 75 0.46 -3.68 15.45
CA PHE A 75 1.63 -2.90 15.83
C PHE A 75 1.68 -2.73 17.36
N TYR A 76 2.76 -2.13 17.84
CA TYR A 76 2.81 -1.55 19.18
C TYR A 76 3.79 -0.37 19.21
N THR A 77 3.55 0.64 20.05
CA THR A 77 4.25 1.93 19.97
C THR A 77 5.70 1.87 20.45
N SER A 78 6.01 0.89 21.31
CA SER A 78 7.35 0.68 21.87
C SER A 78 8.29 -0.13 20.96
N CYS A 79 7.79 -0.66 19.84
CA CYS A 79 8.59 -1.39 18.85
C CYS A 79 9.68 -0.48 18.27
N GLN A 80 10.93 -0.96 18.27
CA GLN A 80 12.09 -0.19 17.82
C GLN A 80 12.57 -0.58 16.42
N ASP A 81 11.95 -1.59 15.82
CA ASP A 81 12.41 -2.22 14.58
C ASP A 81 11.39 -2.05 13.44
N VAL A 82 10.47 -3.00 13.28
CA VAL A 82 9.65 -3.12 12.06
C VAL A 82 8.42 -2.22 12.04
N CYS A 83 7.74 -1.99 13.17
CA CYS A 83 6.52 -1.19 13.19
C CYS A 83 6.73 0.27 12.74
N PRO A 84 7.82 0.97 13.14
CA PRO A 84 8.18 2.27 12.56
C PRO A 84 8.32 2.24 11.04
N LEU A 85 8.94 1.19 10.49
CA LEU A 85 9.13 1.03 9.05
C LEU A 85 7.81 0.79 8.33
N GLU A 86 6.96 -0.10 8.84
CA GLU A 86 5.61 -0.35 8.31
C GLU A 86 4.79 0.94 8.30
N THR A 87 4.82 1.69 9.39
CA THR A 87 4.04 2.93 9.51
C THR A 87 4.53 3.97 8.51
N ALA A 88 5.85 4.16 8.39
CA ALA A 88 6.44 5.05 7.40
C ALA A 88 6.05 4.66 5.96
N ASN A 89 6.07 3.35 5.67
CA ASN A 89 5.71 2.82 4.36
C ASN A 89 4.24 3.03 4.03
N LEU A 90 3.35 2.70 4.97
CA LEU A 90 1.90 2.85 4.81
C LEU A 90 1.47 4.32 4.73
N VAL A 91 2.22 5.27 5.32
CA VAL A 91 2.02 6.71 5.09
C VAL A 91 2.27 7.08 3.62
N GLN A 92 3.25 6.45 2.96
CA GLN A 92 3.44 6.65 1.51
C GLN A 92 2.30 6.04 0.71
N VAL A 93 1.84 4.85 1.09
CA VAL A 93 0.66 4.22 0.47
C VAL A 93 -0.57 5.11 0.63
N GLN A 94 -0.81 5.66 1.82
CA GLN A 94 -1.90 6.61 2.09
C GLN A 94 -1.85 7.81 1.13
N LYS A 95 -0.66 8.39 0.92
CA LYS A 95 -0.47 9.49 -0.04
C LYS A 95 -0.77 9.08 -1.48
N LEU A 96 -0.33 7.88 -1.89
CA LEU A 96 -0.57 7.34 -3.24
C LEU A 96 -2.04 7.01 -3.49
N LEU A 97 -2.77 6.57 -2.45
CA LEU A 97 -4.21 6.31 -2.50
C LEU A 97 -5.03 7.60 -2.53
N GLY A 98 -4.49 8.71 -2.00
CA GLY A 98 -5.05 10.05 -2.12
C GLY A 98 -6.50 10.14 -1.62
N GLU A 99 -7.38 10.71 -2.45
CA GLU A 99 -8.79 10.97 -2.13
C GLU A 99 -9.62 9.71 -1.79
N ARG A 100 -9.09 8.52 -2.10
CA ARG A 100 -9.73 7.24 -1.75
C ARG A 100 -9.65 6.94 -0.26
N MET A 101 -8.65 7.49 0.43
CA MET A 101 -8.45 7.27 1.87
C MET A 101 -9.62 7.84 2.68
N GLY A 102 -10.21 7.01 3.52
CA GLY A 102 -11.38 7.36 4.33
C GLY A 102 -12.70 7.43 3.55
N LYS A 103 -12.71 7.05 2.26
CA LYS A 103 -13.91 6.99 1.41
C LYS A 103 -14.08 5.59 0.83
N ASP A 104 -13.15 5.19 -0.04
CA ASP A 104 -13.15 3.89 -0.71
C ASP A 104 -12.40 2.83 0.10
N ILE A 105 -11.39 3.24 0.87
CA ILE A 105 -10.59 2.36 1.74
C ILE A 105 -10.26 3.02 3.08
N PHE A 106 -10.22 2.22 4.13
CA PHE A 106 -9.90 2.65 5.50
C PHE A 106 -8.73 1.84 6.05
N PHE A 107 -7.79 2.49 6.72
CA PHE A 107 -6.64 1.81 7.33
C PHE A 107 -6.83 1.68 8.84
N TYR A 108 -6.48 0.53 9.41
CA TYR A 108 -6.59 0.26 10.84
C TYR A 108 -5.30 -0.39 11.35
N SER A 109 -4.60 0.30 12.24
CA SER A 109 -3.47 -0.28 12.98
C SER A 109 -3.96 -0.62 14.38
N ILE A 110 -3.88 -1.90 14.75
CA ILE A 110 -4.40 -2.41 16.03
C ILE A 110 -3.23 -2.69 16.97
N ALA A 111 -3.21 -2.00 18.11
CA ALA A 111 -2.17 -2.13 19.11
C ALA A 111 -2.30 -3.49 19.81
N ILE A 112 -1.20 -4.25 19.84
CA ILE A 112 -1.13 -5.55 20.54
C ILE A 112 -0.57 -5.45 21.94
N ASP A 113 0.07 -4.34 22.29
CA ASP A 113 0.58 -4.09 23.62
C ASP A 113 -0.54 -3.50 24.50
N PRO A 114 -0.90 -4.13 25.64
CA PRO A 114 -1.94 -3.61 26.52
C PRO A 114 -1.59 -2.24 27.15
N TRP A 115 -0.32 -1.84 27.12
CA TRP A 115 0.12 -0.53 27.62
C TRP A 115 -0.07 0.60 26.60
N ASP A 116 -0.35 0.29 25.33
CA ASP A 116 -0.63 1.27 24.29
C ASP A 116 -2.06 1.83 24.43
N THR A 117 -2.18 2.92 25.19
CA THR A 117 -3.47 3.62 25.34
C THR A 117 -3.77 4.47 24.09
N PRO A 118 -5.01 4.97 23.94
CA PRO A 118 -5.35 5.90 22.87
C PRO A 118 -4.40 7.10 22.77
N LYS A 119 -3.82 7.55 23.89
CA LYS A 119 -2.90 8.68 23.94
C LYS A 119 -1.55 8.34 23.30
N GLU A 120 -0.94 7.20 23.63
CA GLU A 120 0.31 6.74 22.99
C GLU A 120 0.08 6.50 21.49
N ASN A 121 -1.04 5.86 21.14
CA ASN A 121 -1.43 5.64 19.74
C ASN A 121 -1.56 6.95 18.95
N LYS A 122 -2.17 7.97 19.54
CA LYS A 122 -2.29 9.30 18.93
C LYS A 122 -0.93 9.97 18.74
N ALA A 123 -0.08 9.93 19.75
CA ALA A 123 1.28 10.48 19.68
C ALA A 123 2.11 9.78 18.60
N TYR A 124 2.00 8.44 18.50
CA TYR A 124 2.64 7.64 17.48
C TYR A 124 2.15 8.01 16.07
N ALA A 125 0.82 8.03 15.84
CA ALA A 125 0.25 8.41 14.55
C ALA A 125 0.70 9.83 14.11
N GLN A 126 0.72 10.80 15.03
CA GLN A 126 1.18 12.16 14.78
C GLN A 126 2.69 12.23 14.48
N LYS A 127 3.50 11.39 15.13
CA LYS A 127 4.94 11.31 14.90
C LYS A 127 5.24 10.95 13.44
N PHE A 128 4.51 10.00 12.86
CA PHE A 128 4.66 9.58 11.45
C PHE A 128 3.87 10.42 10.44
N GLY A 129 2.99 11.32 10.89
CA GLY A 129 2.19 12.16 10.00
C GLY A 129 1.05 11.40 9.32
N VAL A 130 0.44 10.46 10.04
CA VAL A 130 -0.74 9.73 9.58
C VAL A 130 -1.89 10.70 9.30
N GLY A 131 -2.46 10.61 8.09
CA GLY A 131 -3.59 11.42 7.64
C GLY A 131 -4.97 10.80 7.94
N PRO A 132 -6.05 11.45 7.49
CA PRO A 132 -7.42 10.98 7.69
C PRO A 132 -7.68 9.62 7.01
N GLY A 133 -8.73 8.92 7.48
CA GLY A 133 -9.09 7.60 6.99
C GLY A 133 -8.25 6.45 7.56
N TRP A 134 -7.33 6.74 8.48
CA TRP A 134 -6.51 5.75 9.18
C TRP A 134 -6.68 5.87 10.70
N LEU A 135 -7.17 4.80 11.35
CA LEU A 135 -7.33 4.72 12.80
C LEU A 135 -6.25 3.85 13.45
N PHE A 136 -5.83 4.28 14.64
CA PHE A 136 -4.99 3.52 15.54
C PHE A 136 -5.86 3.08 16.71
N LEU A 137 -5.95 1.78 16.95
CA LEU A 137 -6.97 1.17 17.80
C LEU A 137 -6.30 0.44 18.97
N SER A 138 -6.88 0.57 20.16
CA SER A 138 -6.54 -0.24 21.33
C SER A 138 -7.78 -0.92 21.91
N GLY A 139 -7.57 -1.97 22.71
CA GLY A 139 -8.66 -2.77 23.25
C GLY A 139 -8.20 -3.67 24.39
N LYS A 140 -9.08 -4.54 24.87
CA LYS A 140 -8.71 -5.53 25.88
C LYS A 140 -7.81 -6.59 25.25
N GLU A 141 -6.78 -7.01 25.96
CA GLU A 141 -5.81 -8.01 25.49
C GLU A 141 -6.47 -9.25 24.86
N ALA A 142 -7.44 -9.84 25.55
CA ALA A 142 -8.15 -11.03 25.06
C ALA A 142 -8.89 -10.79 23.73
N ASP A 143 -9.44 -9.59 23.54
CA ASP A 143 -10.15 -9.19 22.32
C ASP A 143 -9.16 -8.98 21.17
N ILE A 144 -8.02 -8.33 21.43
CA ILE A 144 -6.96 -8.13 20.43
C ILE A 144 -6.37 -9.46 19.98
N GLN A 145 -6.08 -10.36 20.91
CA GLN A 145 -5.57 -11.70 20.61
C GLN A 145 -6.57 -12.51 19.78
N LEU A 146 -7.87 -12.38 20.06
CA LEU A 146 -8.93 -13.00 19.26
C LEU A 146 -8.96 -12.43 17.83
N LEU A 147 -8.89 -11.10 17.69
CA LEU A 147 -8.84 -10.43 16.40
C LEU A 147 -7.61 -10.84 15.58
N ALA A 148 -6.43 -10.83 16.20
CA ALA A 148 -5.18 -11.23 15.58
C ALA A 148 -5.26 -12.64 15.00
N ARG A 149 -5.83 -13.60 15.74
CA ARG A 149 -6.06 -14.97 15.24
C ARG A 149 -7.08 -15.03 14.11
N LYS A 150 -8.20 -14.31 14.23
CA LYS A 150 -9.26 -14.28 13.20
C LYS A 150 -8.84 -13.63 11.90
N LEU A 151 -7.95 -12.64 11.96
CA LEU A 151 -7.32 -12.02 10.79
C LEU A 151 -6.12 -12.83 10.27
N GLY A 152 -5.72 -13.88 10.99
CA GLY A 152 -4.53 -14.68 10.73
C GLY A 152 -3.22 -13.89 10.85
N LEU A 153 -3.25 -12.74 11.55
CA LEU A 153 -2.10 -11.86 11.79
C LEU A 153 -1.32 -12.24 13.06
N SER A 154 -1.81 -13.22 13.83
CA SER A 154 -1.07 -13.83 14.94
C SER A 154 -0.13 -14.93 14.42
N ARG A 155 1.11 -14.97 14.92
CA ARG A 155 2.04 -16.10 14.76
C ARG A 155 2.44 -16.65 16.13
N ALA A 156 2.87 -17.90 16.17
CA ALA A 156 3.55 -18.42 17.35
C ALA A 156 4.87 -17.64 17.52
N SER A 157 5.13 -17.16 18.74
CA SER A 157 6.42 -16.57 19.09
C SER A 157 7.52 -17.64 18.97
N ASP A 158 8.66 -17.29 18.38
CA ASP A 158 9.84 -18.15 18.31
C ASP A 158 11.12 -17.36 18.59
N ALA A 159 12.28 -18.01 18.51
CA ALA A 159 13.57 -17.39 18.82
C ALA A 159 13.93 -16.23 17.87
N VAL A 160 13.33 -16.17 16.68
CA VAL A 160 13.55 -15.16 15.63
C VAL A 160 12.47 -14.08 15.70
N SER A 161 11.22 -14.46 15.99
CA SER A 161 10.06 -13.59 16.22
C SER A 161 9.67 -13.63 17.69
N LYS A 162 10.47 -12.97 18.53
CA LYS A 162 10.28 -12.97 20.00
C LYS A 162 8.93 -12.39 20.43
N ASP A 163 8.32 -11.55 19.59
CA ASP A 163 7.02 -10.90 19.76
C ASP A 163 5.92 -11.48 18.83
N GLY A 164 6.20 -12.54 18.08
CA GLY A 164 5.27 -13.14 17.13
C GLY A 164 4.87 -12.23 15.97
N HIS A 165 5.58 -11.10 15.76
CA HIS A 165 5.24 -10.13 14.73
C HIS A 165 5.76 -10.51 13.35
N SER A 166 4.92 -10.23 12.37
CA SER A 166 5.23 -10.24 10.96
C SER A 166 4.67 -8.97 10.37
N ALA A 167 5.42 -8.31 9.50
CA ALA A 167 5.02 -7.08 8.83
C ALA A 167 3.89 -7.31 7.81
N SER A 168 2.77 -7.85 8.26
CA SER A 168 1.67 -8.31 7.43
C SER A 168 0.55 -7.29 7.42
N LEU A 169 0.14 -6.93 6.20
CA LEU A 169 -1.04 -6.14 5.94
C LEU A 169 -2.15 -7.06 5.44
N MET A 170 -3.27 -7.09 6.16
CA MET A 170 -4.49 -7.77 5.73
C MET A 170 -5.38 -6.76 5.01
N VAL A 171 -5.66 -6.97 3.72
CA VAL A 171 -6.56 -6.12 2.94
C VAL A 171 -7.85 -6.88 2.67
N GLY A 172 -8.99 -6.27 2.98
CA GLY A 172 -10.30 -6.90 2.84
C GLY A 172 -11.28 -6.00 2.10
N ASP A 173 -12.07 -6.61 1.23
CA ASP A 173 -13.36 -6.08 0.77
C ASP A 173 -14.46 -6.93 1.40
N VAL A 174 -15.02 -6.41 2.49
CA VAL A 174 -15.95 -7.16 3.33
C VAL A 174 -17.26 -7.41 2.59
N ALA A 175 -17.69 -6.48 1.74
CA ALA A 175 -18.93 -6.60 0.98
C ALA A 175 -18.86 -7.72 -0.06
N ASN A 176 -17.70 -7.87 -0.71
CA ASN A 176 -17.48 -8.90 -1.72
C ASN A 176 -16.83 -10.18 -1.18
N GLY A 177 -16.56 -10.24 0.13
CA GLY A 177 -15.95 -11.39 0.78
C GLY A 177 -14.51 -11.68 0.32
N MET A 178 -13.82 -10.68 -0.22
CA MET A 178 -12.46 -10.84 -0.71
C MET A 178 -11.46 -10.43 0.35
N TRP A 179 -10.42 -11.23 0.52
CA TRP A 179 -9.34 -10.95 1.47
C TRP A 179 -8.00 -11.34 0.85
N MET A 180 -7.00 -10.48 1.02
CA MET A 180 -5.62 -10.77 0.65
C MET A 180 -4.68 -10.38 1.78
N ARG A 181 -3.53 -11.06 1.85
CA ARG A 181 -2.42 -10.69 2.72
C ARG A 181 -1.27 -10.20 1.86
N ASN A 182 -0.66 -9.10 2.27
CA ASN A 182 0.57 -8.62 1.68
C ASN A 182 1.57 -8.19 2.77
N SER A 183 2.79 -7.83 2.39
CA SER A 183 3.75 -7.18 3.29
C SER A 183 3.42 -5.70 3.45
N ALA A 184 3.39 -5.21 4.68
CA ALA A 184 3.26 -3.79 5.00
C ALA A 184 4.54 -2.99 4.71
N THR A 185 5.67 -3.67 4.48
CA THR A 185 6.96 -3.07 4.10
C THR A 185 7.29 -3.23 2.61
N ASP A 186 6.35 -3.73 1.80
CA ASP A 186 6.53 -3.80 0.35
C ASP A 186 6.62 -2.40 -0.28
N ASN A 187 7.13 -2.31 -1.50
CA ASN A 187 7.25 -1.06 -2.22
C ASN A 187 5.89 -0.31 -2.26
N PRO A 188 5.80 0.96 -1.82
CA PRO A 188 4.54 1.68 -1.71
C PRO A 188 3.74 1.76 -3.01
N LEU A 189 4.42 1.92 -4.15
CA LEU A 189 3.77 2.01 -5.44
C LEU A 189 3.19 0.65 -5.86
N PHE A 190 3.95 -0.43 -5.66
CA PHE A 190 3.45 -1.78 -5.92
C PHE A 190 2.29 -2.13 -5.00
N LEU A 191 2.38 -1.82 -3.71
CA LEU A 191 1.34 -2.11 -2.73
C LEU A 191 0.05 -1.31 -3.01
N SER A 192 0.14 0.00 -3.27
CA SER A 192 -1.01 0.82 -3.64
C SER A 192 -1.68 0.35 -4.95
N THR A 193 -0.89 -0.04 -5.94
CA THR A 193 -1.40 -0.62 -7.20
C THR A 193 -2.09 -1.96 -6.96
N THR A 194 -1.49 -2.83 -6.15
CA THR A 194 -2.04 -4.13 -5.78
C THR A 194 -3.37 -3.99 -5.05
N ILE A 195 -3.46 -3.06 -4.10
CA ILE A 195 -4.71 -2.71 -3.42
C ILE A 195 -5.76 -2.24 -4.43
N GLY A 196 -5.41 -1.33 -5.34
CA GLY A 196 -6.35 -0.83 -6.33
C GLY A 196 -6.85 -1.91 -7.28
N ASN A 197 -5.96 -2.76 -7.79
CA ASN A 197 -6.34 -3.89 -8.65
C ASN A 197 -7.21 -4.90 -7.91
N PHE A 198 -6.85 -5.24 -6.67
CA PHE A 198 -7.61 -6.15 -5.82
C PHE A 198 -9.03 -5.63 -5.55
N LEU A 199 -9.19 -4.33 -5.31
CA LEU A 199 -10.49 -3.69 -5.10
C LEU A 199 -11.22 -3.31 -6.40
N GLY A 200 -10.70 -3.74 -7.56
CA GLY A 200 -11.32 -3.50 -8.86
C GLY A 200 -11.32 -2.03 -9.30
N TRP A 201 -10.45 -1.19 -8.75
CA TRP A 201 -10.31 0.20 -9.17
C TRP A 201 -9.69 0.25 -10.57
N LYS A 202 -10.55 0.49 -11.55
CA LYS A 202 -10.14 0.66 -12.95
C LYS A 202 -9.15 1.81 -13.07
N SER A 203 -7.89 1.46 -13.32
CA SER A 203 -6.81 2.41 -13.58
C SER A 203 -6.13 2.16 -14.93
N ALA A 204 -6.50 1.09 -15.63
CA ALA A 204 -5.87 0.70 -16.88
C ALA A 204 -6.39 1.57 -18.04
N LYS A 205 -5.48 2.31 -18.68
CA LYS A 205 -5.62 2.61 -20.11
C LYS A 205 -5.68 1.27 -20.88
N PRO A 206 -6.34 1.20 -22.06
CA PRO A 206 -6.34 -0.01 -22.87
C PRO A 206 -4.91 -0.51 -23.07
N ASP A 207 -4.69 -1.81 -22.88
CA ASP A 207 -3.36 -2.40 -22.89
C ASP A 207 -2.64 -2.16 -24.22
N ALA A 208 -1.46 -1.56 -24.14
CA ALA A 208 -0.39 -1.79 -25.10
C ALA A 208 -0.10 -3.30 -25.13
N SER A 209 0.19 -3.88 -26.29
CA SER A 209 0.47 -5.32 -26.41
C SER A 209 1.63 -5.72 -25.49
N TYR A 210 1.71 -6.98 -25.04
CA TYR A 210 2.91 -7.49 -24.35
C TYR A 210 4.19 -7.25 -25.15
N ALA A 211 4.09 -7.16 -26.48
CA ALA A 211 5.20 -6.79 -27.37
C ALA A 211 5.73 -5.36 -27.17
N GLU A 212 4.92 -4.47 -26.60
CA GLU A 212 5.22 -3.07 -26.33
C GLU A 212 5.60 -2.83 -24.85
N ALA A 213 5.66 -3.91 -24.04
CA ALA A 213 6.07 -3.83 -22.65
C ALA A 213 7.52 -3.33 -22.57
N ARG A 214 7.74 -2.30 -21.74
CA ARG A 214 9.08 -1.74 -21.53
C ARG A 214 9.97 -2.77 -20.81
N PRO A 215 11.25 -2.92 -21.22
CA PRO A 215 12.17 -3.77 -20.50
C PRO A 215 12.38 -3.25 -19.07
N LEU A 216 12.35 -4.15 -18.09
CA LEU A 216 12.70 -3.83 -16.70
C LEU A 216 14.23 -3.69 -16.59
N ASN A 217 14.71 -2.45 -16.65
CA ASN A 217 16.12 -2.13 -16.44
C ASN A 217 16.27 -1.34 -15.14
N ILE A 218 16.37 -2.06 -14.02
CA ILE A 218 16.54 -1.49 -12.68
C ILE A 218 17.89 -1.96 -12.14
N GLY A 219 18.78 -1.01 -11.85
CA GLY A 219 20.09 -1.33 -11.26
C GLY A 219 19.96 -1.83 -9.82
N LYS A 220 20.91 -2.66 -9.36
CA LYS A 220 20.91 -3.23 -7.99
C LYS A 220 20.72 -2.16 -6.91
N GLY A 221 21.49 -1.07 -6.97
CA GLY A 221 21.39 0.02 -5.99
C GLY A 221 20.06 0.76 -6.02
N GLU A 222 19.45 0.93 -7.20
CA GLU A 222 18.11 1.51 -7.34
C GLU A 222 17.05 0.60 -6.71
N PHE A 223 17.10 -0.69 -7.03
CA PHE A 223 16.18 -1.68 -6.47
C PHE A 223 16.27 -1.73 -4.94
N LEU A 224 17.48 -1.76 -4.39
CA LEU A 224 17.71 -1.75 -2.94
C LEU A 224 17.19 -0.46 -2.29
N PHE A 225 17.46 0.70 -2.90
CA PHE A 225 16.94 1.97 -2.39
C PHE A 225 15.40 1.98 -2.38
N GLN A 226 14.78 1.56 -3.47
CA GLN A 226 13.31 1.53 -3.61
C GLN A 226 12.66 0.56 -2.63
N SER A 227 13.28 -0.58 -2.35
CA SER A 227 12.72 -1.62 -1.46
C SER A 227 13.06 -1.43 0.01
N ARG A 228 14.18 -0.79 0.36
CA ARG A 228 14.67 -0.71 1.76
C ARG A 228 14.71 0.69 2.34
N CYS A 229 14.91 1.71 1.51
CA CYS A 229 15.18 3.08 1.99
C CYS A 229 14.02 4.04 1.71
N SER A 230 13.27 3.84 0.62
CA SER A 230 12.35 4.83 0.07
C SER A 230 11.12 5.14 0.94
N ALA A 231 10.78 4.27 1.90
CA ALA A 231 9.71 4.53 2.87
C ALA A 231 10.05 5.72 3.78
N CYS A 232 11.31 5.81 4.23
CA CYS A 232 11.77 6.79 5.21
C CYS A 232 12.58 7.93 4.58
N HIS A 233 13.23 7.69 3.44
CA HIS A 233 14.18 8.62 2.83
C HIS A 233 13.78 9.03 1.41
N THR A 234 14.30 10.17 1.01
CA THR A 234 14.21 10.83 -0.30
C THR A 234 15.60 11.13 -0.82
N ILE A 235 15.68 11.45 -2.12
CA ILE A 235 16.89 12.04 -2.72
C ILE A 235 16.44 13.30 -3.47
N GLY A 236 16.49 14.44 -2.79
CA GLY A 236 16.08 15.75 -3.31
C GLY A 236 14.58 16.01 -3.26
N GLY A 237 13.85 15.26 -2.43
CA GLY A 237 12.41 15.40 -2.16
C GLY A 237 12.10 16.08 -0.83
N GLY A 238 13.13 16.38 -0.03
CA GLY A 238 12.99 16.95 1.32
C GLY A 238 12.84 15.89 2.40
N ASP A 239 12.96 16.31 3.66
CA ASP A 239 12.91 15.43 4.83
C ASP A 239 11.55 14.68 4.92
N ARG A 240 11.59 13.44 5.41
CA ARG A 240 10.41 12.62 5.73
C ARG A 240 10.49 12.11 7.16
N VAL A 241 10.25 10.82 7.38
CA VAL A 241 10.51 10.13 8.65
C VAL A 241 12.01 10.19 8.94
N GLY A 242 12.86 10.01 7.91
CA GLY A 242 14.28 10.25 7.97
C GLY A 242 14.72 11.48 7.16
N PRO A 243 16.02 11.84 7.22
CA PRO A 243 16.60 12.92 6.43
C PRO A 243 16.52 12.67 4.92
N ASP A 244 16.43 13.75 4.15
CA ASP A 244 16.76 13.70 2.72
C ASP A 244 18.24 13.35 2.51
N LEU A 245 18.50 12.50 1.51
CA LEU A 245 19.82 11.96 1.23
C LEU A 245 20.53 12.65 0.06
N LEU A 246 19.97 13.73 -0.49
CA LEU A 246 20.62 14.52 -1.53
C LEU A 246 22.00 14.99 -1.06
N GLY A 247 23.01 14.63 -1.84
CA GLY A 247 24.40 14.98 -1.57
C GLY A 247 24.99 14.32 -0.32
N VAL A 248 24.31 13.33 0.29
CA VAL A 248 24.75 12.74 1.58
C VAL A 248 26.16 12.14 1.52
N THR A 249 26.52 11.57 0.37
CA THR A 249 27.83 10.96 0.11
C THR A 249 28.96 11.98 -0.08
N GLU A 250 28.64 13.27 -0.22
CA GLU A 250 29.63 14.34 -0.36
C GLU A 250 29.84 15.08 0.98
N ARG A 251 28.78 15.13 1.80
CA ARG A 251 28.78 15.80 3.12
C ARG A 251 29.16 14.90 4.29
N ARG A 252 29.33 13.59 4.09
CA ARG A 252 29.72 12.64 5.14
C ARG A 252 30.75 11.66 4.64
N ASP A 253 31.58 11.21 5.59
CA ASP A 253 32.56 10.15 5.36
C ASP A 253 31.86 8.85 4.91
N HIS A 254 32.45 8.21 3.89
CA HIS A 254 31.90 7.01 3.28
C HIS A 254 31.92 5.80 4.22
N ALA A 255 32.97 5.66 5.05
CA ALA A 255 33.06 4.56 6.00
C ALA A 255 32.03 4.72 7.12
N TRP A 256 31.82 5.95 7.60
CA TRP A 256 30.75 6.25 8.56
C TRP A 256 29.37 5.95 7.96
N LEU A 257 29.10 6.36 6.72
CA LEU A 257 27.82 6.06 6.05
C LEU A 257 27.59 4.55 5.91
N ALA A 258 28.60 3.81 5.48
CA ALA A 258 28.50 2.35 5.34
C ALA A 258 28.21 1.70 6.69
N ARG A 259 28.93 2.10 7.74
CA ARG A 259 28.73 1.61 9.10
C ARG A 259 27.32 1.92 9.62
N PHE A 260 26.85 3.16 9.44
CA PHE A 260 25.54 3.56 9.92
C PHE A 260 24.40 2.82 9.21
N VAL A 261 24.56 2.44 7.93
CA VAL A 261 23.58 1.60 7.22
C VAL A 261 23.61 0.15 7.69
N LEU A 262 24.80 -0.40 8.02
CA LEU A 262 24.98 -1.79 8.46
C LEU A 262 24.54 -2.03 9.91
N GLU A 263 24.80 -1.08 10.80
CA GLU A 263 24.58 -1.23 12.25
C GLU A 263 24.10 0.08 12.91
N PRO A 264 22.99 0.68 12.44
CA PRO A 264 22.48 1.96 12.96
C PRO A 264 22.21 1.91 14.47
N GLU A 265 21.77 0.77 14.98
CA GLU A 265 21.49 0.55 16.40
C GLU A 265 22.75 0.66 17.26
N LYS A 266 23.89 0.11 16.79
CA LYS A 266 25.16 0.15 17.53
C LYS A 266 25.76 1.54 17.50
N VAL A 267 25.78 2.18 16.33
CA VAL A 267 26.30 3.55 16.19
C VAL A 267 25.54 4.51 17.12
N LEU A 268 24.21 4.36 17.23
CA LEU A 268 23.41 5.16 18.16
C LEU A 268 23.65 4.78 19.64
N ALA A 269 23.80 3.49 19.95
CA ALA A 269 24.06 3.03 21.33
C ALA A 269 25.44 3.47 21.86
N GLU A 270 26.43 3.59 20.98
CA GLU A 270 27.77 4.12 21.29
C GLU A 270 27.76 5.63 21.56
N GLY A 271 26.65 6.32 21.28
CA GLY A 271 26.53 7.76 21.48
C GLY A 271 27.23 8.58 20.40
N ASP A 272 27.36 8.06 19.17
CA ASP A 272 27.90 8.82 18.04
C ASP A 272 27.17 10.18 17.93
N PRO A 273 27.90 11.31 17.91
CA PRO A 273 27.26 12.64 17.94
C PRO A 273 26.31 12.88 16.77
N ILE A 274 26.67 12.41 15.56
CA ILE A 274 25.86 12.61 14.36
C ILE A 274 24.59 11.77 14.45
N ALA A 275 24.70 10.49 14.82
CA ALA A 275 23.55 9.60 14.98
C ALA A 275 22.61 10.12 16.09
N THR A 276 23.15 10.60 17.20
CA THR A 276 22.39 11.15 18.32
C THR A 276 21.63 12.42 17.93
N ASP A 277 22.28 13.32 17.18
CA ASP A 277 21.64 14.54 16.69
C ASP A 277 20.56 14.25 15.65
N LEU A 278 20.81 13.31 14.73
CA LEU A 278 19.79 12.83 13.79
C LEU A 278 18.61 12.22 14.54
N PHE A 279 18.86 11.36 15.52
CA PHE A 279 17.79 10.76 16.33
C PHE A 279 16.93 11.82 17.02
N ARG A 280 17.54 12.85 17.60
CA ARG A 280 16.80 13.97 18.23
C ARG A 280 16.02 14.78 17.19
N LYS A 281 16.63 15.09 16.04
CA LYS A 281 16.01 15.87 14.95
C LYS A 281 14.80 15.16 14.36
N TYR A 282 14.88 13.84 14.16
CA TYR A 282 13.83 13.03 13.51
C TYR A 282 12.92 12.35 14.54
N LYS A 283 12.44 13.14 15.52
CA LYS A 283 11.42 12.76 16.51
C LYS A 283 11.73 11.47 17.28
N GLN A 284 13.00 11.13 17.47
CA GLN A 284 13.41 9.89 18.12
C GLN A 284 12.86 8.64 17.41
N VAL A 285 12.71 8.68 16.08
CA VAL A 285 12.54 7.45 15.28
C VAL A 285 13.94 6.86 15.08
N ARG A 286 14.14 5.59 15.45
CA ARG A 286 15.38 4.89 15.15
C ARG A 286 15.39 4.50 13.68
N MET A 287 16.54 4.65 13.02
CA MET A 287 16.73 4.03 11.71
C MET A 287 16.84 2.51 11.93
N PRO A 288 15.93 1.70 11.38
CA PRO A 288 15.97 0.26 11.57
C PRO A 288 17.17 -0.33 10.83
N ASN A 289 17.67 -1.46 11.33
CA ASN A 289 18.59 -2.28 10.55
C ASN A 289 17.81 -2.89 9.38
N VAL A 290 18.18 -2.54 8.15
CA VAL A 290 17.52 -3.00 6.93
C VAL A 290 18.13 -4.29 6.38
N GLU A 291 18.99 -4.95 7.16
CA GLU A 291 19.63 -6.25 6.89
C GLU A 291 20.38 -6.30 5.55
N LEU A 292 21.05 -5.20 5.19
CA LEU A 292 21.88 -5.13 3.99
C LEU A 292 23.27 -5.71 4.25
N GLY A 293 23.78 -6.49 3.30
CA GLY A 293 25.19 -6.90 3.29
C GLY A 293 26.11 -5.78 2.80
N SER A 294 27.42 -5.88 3.07
CA SER A 294 28.40 -4.83 2.70
C SER A 294 28.35 -4.45 1.21
N ASP A 295 28.23 -5.43 0.31
CA ASP A 295 28.13 -5.17 -1.14
C ASP A 295 26.84 -4.44 -1.52
N ASP A 296 25.75 -4.70 -0.81
CA ASP A 296 24.47 -4.03 -1.01
C ASP A 296 24.53 -2.59 -0.52
N VAL A 297 25.23 -2.35 0.60
CA VAL A 297 25.50 -1.01 1.12
C VAL A 297 26.33 -0.19 0.12
N VAL A 298 27.37 -0.79 -0.48
CA VAL A 298 28.12 -0.11 -1.55
C VAL A 298 27.23 0.22 -2.74
N ALA A 299 26.38 -0.72 -3.18
CA ALA A 299 25.48 -0.50 -4.30
C ALA A 299 24.46 0.62 -4.04
N VAL A 300 23.86 0.67 -2.85
CA VAL A 300 22.86 1.69 -2.51
C VAL A 300 23.50 3.07 -2.33
N LEU A 301 24.67 3.16 -1.71
CA LEU A 301 25.40 4.43 -1.58
C LEU A 301 25.85 4.96 -2.94
N SER A 302 26.30 4.08 -3.84
CA SER A 302 26.64 4.45 -5.22
C SER A 302 25.43 4.98 -5.99
N TYR A 303 24.27 4.34 -5.83
CA TYR A 303 23.02 4.83 -6.42
C TYR A 303 22.62 6.21 -5.86
N ILE A 304 22.69 6.41 -4.54
CA ILE A 304 22.38 7.70 -3.90
C ILE A 304 23.30 8.80 -4.42
N GLN A 305 24.60 8.53 -4.56
CA GLN A 305 25.58 9.47 -5.11
C GLN A 305 25.26 9.81 -6.58
N ALA A 306 25.05 8.80 -7.42
CA ALA A 306 24.73 8.99 -8.83
C ALA A 306 23.42 9.79 -9.00
N ARG A 307 22.39 9.49 -8.20
CA ARG A 307 21.13 10.21 -8.23
C ARG A 307 21.29 11.66 -7.74
N SER A 308 22.11 11.90 -6.73
CA SER A 308 22.40 13.26 -6.23
C SER A 308 23.09 14.15 -7.25
N ARG A 309 23.85 13.56 -8.19
CA ARG A 309 24.55 14.29 -9.27
C ARG A 309 23.75 14.40 -10.57
N SER A 310 22.58 13.75 -10.63
CA SER A 310 21.72 13.77 -11.82
C SER A 310 21.09 15.17 -12.01
N PRO A 311 20.85 15.62 -13.25
CA PRO A 311 20.16 16.90 -13.51
C PRO A 311 18.77 17.03 -12.89
N GLU A 312 18.13 15.90 -12.54
CA GLU A 312 16.83 15.89 -11.87
C GLU A 312 16.92 15.99 -10.34
N ALA A 313 18.13 16.00 -9.78
CA ALA A 313 18.36 16.13 -8.35
C ALA A 313 17.81 17.47 -7.83
N GLY A 314 17.01 17.42 -6.76
CA GLY A 314 16.44 18.63 -6.14
C GLY A 314 15.19 19.20 -6.84
N THR A 315 14.64 18.53 -7.85
CA THR A 315 13.38 18.95 -8.51
C THR A 315 12.12 18.67 -7.67
N GLY A 316 12.26 18.15 -6.44
CA GLY A 316 11.14 17.73 -5.60
C GLY A 316 10.40 16.49 -6.11
N LYS A 317 10.81 15.92 -7.25
CA LYS A 317 10.26 14.67 -7.78
C LYS A 317 10.98 13.50 -7.15
N ASP A 318 10.34 12.93 -6.13
CA ASP A 318 10.77 11.67 -5.52
C ASP A 318 11.03 10.60 -6.58
N ALA A 319 12.13 9.84 -6.47
CA ALA A 319 12.48 8.78 -7.42
C ALA A 319 11.34 7.75 -7.62
N VAL A 320 10.53 7.53 -6.57
CA VAL A 320 9.33 6.67 -6.60
C VAL A 320 8.18 7.33 -7.39
N ALA A 321 7.98 8.64 -7.23
CA ALA A 321 6.91 9.40 -7.90
C ALA A 321 7.25 9.73 -9.36
N GLY A 322 8.53 9.96 -9.69
CA GLY A 322 9.00 10.18 -11.05
C GLY A 322 8.71 8.99 -11.97
N ASN A 323 8.84 7.77 -11.41
CA ASN A 323 8.50 6.54 -12.13
C ASN A 323 6.97 6.35 -12.27
N ALA A 324 6.15 6.81 -11.32
CA ALA A 324 4.69 6.83 -11.42
C ALA A 324 4.16 7.86 -12.42
N ALA A 325 4.73 9.07 -12.45
CA ALA A 325 4.35 10.13 -13.40
C ALA A 325 4.74 9.80 -14.86
N ALA A 326 5.82 9.02 -15.05
CA ALA A 326 6.18 8.46 -16.36
C ALA A 326 5.26 7.31 -16.82
N ARG A 327 4.47 6.73 -15.90
CA ARG A 327 3.47 5.67 -16.16
C ARG A 327 2.07 6.21 -16.47
N GLY A 328 1.86 7.52 -16.34
CA GLY A 328 0.57 8.19 -16.57
C GLY A 328 0.41 8.92 -17.90
N ARG A 329 1.47 9.04 -18.72
CA ARG A 329 1.39 9.66 -20.07
C ARG A 329 1.17 8.62 -21.15
#